data_AF-A0A382IJ47-F1
#
_entry.id   AF-A0A382IJ47-F1
#
_cell.length_a   1.000
_cell.length_b   1.000
_cell.length_c   1.000
_cell.angle_alpha   90.00
_cell.angle_beta   90.00
_cell.angle_gamma   90.00
#
_symmetry.space_group_name_H-M   'P 1'
#
loop_
_entity.id
_entity.type
_entity.pdbx_description
1 polymer ?
#
loop_
_entity_poly.entity_id
_entity_poly.type
_entity_poly.pdbx_seq_one_letter_code
_entity_poly.pdbx_strand_id
1 'polypeptide(L)' 'LSLNIGDSMPAVLNAANEVAVQAFLDEEIPFKDIAETIRMAMNNHKPHSINSLEDVQYADRWAREEVKKLITVTTH' A
#
# COMPACT_ATOMS: atom_id res chain seq x y z
N LEU A 1 0.13 14.26 -1.77
CA LEU A 1 -0.74 13.91 -0.62
C LEU A 1 0.03 13.19 0.50
N SER A 2 0.97 12.28 0.22
CA SER A 2 1.76 11.59 1.28
C SER A 2 2.77 12.48 2.03
N LEU A 3 3.43 13.43 1.36
CA LEU A 3 4.47 14.28 1.97
C LEU A 3 3.97 15.21 3.08
N ASN A 4 2.66 15.49 3.14
CA ASN A 4 2.08 16.39 4.13
C ASN A 4 1.44 15.66 5.33
N ILE A 5 1.29 14.34 5.28
CA ILE A 5 0.63 13.59 6.36
C ILE A 5 1.64 13.22 7.46
N GLY A 6 2.95 13.27 7.21
CA GLY A 6 3.95 12.78 8.16
C GLY A 6 3.68 11.31 8.52
N ASP A 7 4.30 10.79 9.58
CA ASP A 7 3.95 9.49 10.16
C ASP A 7 4.19 8.27 9.23
N SER A 8 3.39 7.20 9.38
CA SER A 8 3.53 5.93 8.65
C SER A 8 3.02 5.96 7.20
N MET A 9 2.32 7.00 6.78
CA MET A 9 1.69 7.05 5.46
C MET A 9 2.69 6.95 4.28
N PRO A 10 3.89 7.57 4.33
CA PRO A 10 4.90 7.38 3.28
C PRO A 10 5.37 5.93 3.14
N ALA A 11 5.52 5.20 4.25
CA ALA A 11 5.90 3.79 4.24
C ALA A 11 4.78 2.94 3.62
N VAL A 12 3.52 3.22 3.96
CA VAL A 12 2.36 2.55 3.36
C VAL A 12 2.28 2.80 1.86
N LEU A 13 2.43 4.04 1.41
CA LEU A 13 2.43 4.37 -0.02
C LEU A 13 3.51 3.61 -0.78
N ASN A 14 4.74 3.59 -0.26
CA ASN A 14 5.85 2.95 -0.94
C ASN A 14 5.62 1.44 -1.07
N ALA A 15 5.31 0.78 0.05
CA ALA A 15 5.03 -0.65 0.08
C ALA A 15 3.83 -1.04 -0.80
N ALA A 16 2.75 -0.24 -0.78
CA ALA A 16 1.60 -0.47 -1.62
C ALA A 16 1.92 -0.33 -3.12
N ASN A 17 2.74 0.67 -3.48
CA ASN A 17 3.18 0.86 -4.86
C ASN A 17 4.03 -0.31 -5.36
N GLU A 18 4.97 -0.81 -4.56
CA GLU A 18 5.80 -1.97 -4.93
C GLU A 18 4.94 -3.20 -5.23
N VAL A 19 3.99 -3.54 -4.35
CA VAL A 19 3.14 -4.73 -4.54
C VAL A 19 2.18 -4.55 -5.71
N ALA A 20 1.56 -3.37 -5.87
CA ALA A 20 0.64 -3.12 -6.99
C ALA A 20 1.36 -3.11 -8.35
N VAL A 21 2.55 -2.54 -8.43
CA VAL A 21 3.37 -2.59 -9.67
C VAL A 21 3.80 -4.02 -9.96
N GLN A 22 4.21 -4.80 -8.96
CA GLN A 22 4.59 -6.19 -9.15
C GLN A 22 3.39 -7.01 -9.67
N ALA A 23 2.22 -6.86 -9.08
CA ALA A 23 1.00 -7.53 -9.55
C ALA A 23 0.63 -7.15 -10.99
N PHE A 24 0.88 -5.90 -11.41
CA PHE A 24 0.72 -5.51 -12.81
C PHE A 24 1.74 -6.19 -13.73
N LEU A 25 3.01 -6.27 -13.32
CA LEU A 25 4.06 -6.96 -14.08
C LEU A 25 3.81 -8.47 -14.19
N ASP A 26 3.18 -9.06 -13.18
CA ASP A 26 2.77 -10.46 -13.13
C ASP A 26 1.42 -10.72 -13.83
N GLU A 27 0.86 -9.71 -14.51
CA GLU A 27 -0.43 -9.75 -15.23
C GLU A 27 -1.66 -10.07 -14.34
N GLU A 28 -1.56 -9.90 -13.03
CA GLU A 28 -2.65 -10.12 -12.07
C GLU A 28 -3.67 -8.98 -12.05
N ILE A 29 -3.22 -7.74 -12.33
CA ILE A 29 -4.07 -6.54 -12.42
C ILE A 29 -3.74 -5.70 -13.66
N PRO A 30 -4.70 -4.96 -14.24
CA PRO A 30 -4.43 -4.00 -15.31
C PRO A 30 -3.77 -2.72 -14.78
N PHE A 31 -3.05 -2.01 -15.65
CA PHE A 31 -2.33 -0.76 -15.30
C PHE A 31 -3.19 0.28 -14.57
N LYS A 32 -4.46 0.43 -14.96
CA LYS A 32 -5.41 1.37 -14.33
C LYS A 32 -5.68 1.08 -12.85
N ASP A 33 -5.51 -0.16 -12.41
CA ASP A 33 -5.87 -0.59 -11.06
C ASP A 33 -4.70 -0.39 -10.07
N ILE A 34 -3.48 -0.10 -10.56
CA ILE A 34 -2.34 0.24 -9.69
C ILE A 34 -2.68 1.43 -8.80
N ALA A 35 -3.11 2.55 -9.40
CA ALA A 35 -3.40 3.77 -8.67
C ALA A 35 -4.60 3.60 -7.72
N GLU A 36 -5.61 2.84 -8.14
CA GLU A 36 -6.80 2.58 -7.34
C GLU A 36 -6.47 1.71 -6.12
N THR A 37 -5.70 0.65 -6.31
CA THR A 37 -5.27 -0.26 -5.23
C THR A 37 -4.43 0.49 -4.19
N ILE A 38 -3.48 1.32 -4.64
CA ILE A 38 -2.67 2.17 -3.74
C ILE A 38 -3.59 3.13 -2.96
N ARG A 39 -4.54 3.78 -3.64
CA ARG A 39 -5.49 4.71 -3.00
C ARG A 39 -6.33 4.01 -1.94
N MET A 40 -6.81 2.80 -2.22
CA MET A 40 -7.59 1.99 -1.27
C MET A 40 -6.74 1.60 -0.06
N ALA A 41 -5.51 1.11 -0.26
CA ALA A 41 -4.60 0.77 0.84
C ALA A 41 -4.31 1.98 1.74
N MET A 42 -4.05 3.16 1.15
CA MET A 42 -3.85 4.40 1.91
C MET A 42 -5.09 4.82 2.70
N ASN A 43 -6.29 4.66 2.14
CA ASN A 43 -7.54 5.00 2.82
C ASN A 43 -7.89 4.03 3.96
N ASN A 44 -7.52 2.75 3.82
CA ASN A 44 -7.75 1.74 4.85
C ASN A 44 -6.74 1.86 6.01
N HIS A 45 -5.61 2.52 5.78
CA HIS A 45 -4.59 2.72 6.81
C HIS A 45 -5.03 3.71 7.86
N LYS A 46 -4.74 3.41 9.12
CA LYS A 46 -4.82 4.38 10.22
C LYS A 46 -3.41 4.92 10.49
N PRO A 47 -3.12 6.19 10.15
CA PRO A 47 -1.81 6.77 10.38
C PRO A 47 -1.43 6.69 11.86
N HIS A 48 -0.16 6.37 12.10
CA HIS A 48 0.47 6.32 13.42
C HIS A 48 1.89 6.84 13.30
N SER A 49 2.37 7.50 14.36
CA SER A 49 3.72 8.07 14.41
C SER A 49 4.80 6.99 14.32
N ILE A 50 5.89 7.36 13.65
CA ILE A 50 7.08 6.52 13.51
C ILE A 50 8.12 7.00 14.52
N ASN A 51 8.42 6.17 15.52
CA ASN A 51 9.42 6.45 16.55
C ASN A 51 10.60 5.47 16.50
N SER A 52 10.47 4.42 15.69
CA SER A 52 11.43 3.33 15.58
C SER A 52 11.45 2.74 14.17
N LEU A 53 12.46 1.92 13.88
CA LEU A 53 12.51 1.16 12.63
C LEU A 53 11.36 0.14 12.56
N GLU A 54 11.01 -0.44 13.70
CA GLU A 54 9.95 -1.41 13.87
C GLU A 54 8.59 -0.84 13.45
N ASP A 55 8.33 0.44 13.74
CA ASP A 55 7.10 1.13 13.31
C ASP A 55 7.02 1.24 11.78
N VAL A 56 8.14 1.55 11.12
CA VAL A 56 8.22 1.62 9.66
C VAL A 56 7.97 0.25 9.05
N GLN A 57 8.61 -0.78 9.60
CA GLN A 57 8.43 -2.15 9.13
C GLN A 57 7.01 -2.67 9.38
N TYR A 58 6.36 -2.23 10.46
CA TYR A 58 4.96 -2.55 10.72
C TYR A 58 4.06 -1.93 9.65
N ALA A 59 4.24 -0.65 9.34
CA ALA A 59 3.49 0.03 8.28
C ALA A 59 3.70 -0.60 6.89
N ASP A 60 4.95 -0.94 6.54
CA ASP A 60 5.29 -1.65 5.30
C ASP A 60 4.57 -3.01 5.22
N ARG A 61 4.72 -3.87 6.24
CA ARG A 61 4.06 -5.19 6.26
C ARG A 61 2.55 -5.06 6.15
N TRP A 62 1.96 -4.15 6.90
CA TRP A 62 0.52 -3.90 6.86
C TRP A 62 0.05 -3.55 5.44
N ALA A 63 0.76 -2.64 4.77
CA ALA A 63 0.41 -2.20 3.42
C ALA A 63 0.51 -3.33 2.39
N ARG A 64 1.55 -4.17 2.48
CA ARG A 64 1.70 -5.33 1.59
C ARG A 64 0.55 -6.32 1.75
N GLU A 65 0.19 -6.63 2.99
CA GLU A 65 -0.91 -7.55 3.27
C GLU A 65 -2.27 -6.97 2.86
N GLU A 66 -2.47 -5.67 3.01
CA GLU A 66 -3.69 -5.02 2.58
C GLU A 66 -3.84 -5.01 1.06
N VAL A 67 -2.78 -4.66 0.32
CA VAL A 67 -2.80 -4.67 -1.15
C VAL A 67 -3.08 -6.07 -1.71
N LYS A 68 -2.47 -7.13 -1.14
CA LYS A 68 -2.75 -8.51 -1.55
C LYS A 68 -4.23 -8.89 -1.39
N LYS A 69 -4.89 -8.45 -0.30
CA LYS A 69 -6.33 -8.68 -0.10
C LYS A 69 -7.16 -7.95 -1.16
N LEU A 70 -6.83 -6.69 -1.43
CA LEU A 70 -7.54 -5.86 -2.41
C LEU A 70 -7.46 -6.44 -3.82
N ILE A 71 -6.29 -6.92 -4.23
CA ILE A 71 -6.08 -7.56 -5.54
C ILE A 71 -6.93 -8.83 -5.64
N THR A 72 -6.88 -9.71 -4.64
CA THR A 72 -7.65 -10.97 -4.64
C THR A 72 -9.15 -10.76 -4.78
N VAL A 73 -9.69 -9.65 -4.25
CA VAL A 73 -11.13 -9.32 -4.32
C VAL A 73 -11.53 -8.74 -5.69
N THR A 74 -10.59 -8.16 -6.44
CA THR A 74 -10.87 -7.43 -7.70
C THR A 74 -10.82 -8.34 -8.94
N THR A 75 -10.28 -9.57 -8.81
CA THR A 75 -10.11 -10.52 -9.93
C THR A 75 -11.38 -11.34 -10.29
N HIS A 76 -12.58 -10.84 -10.02
CA HIS A 76 -13.86 -11.48 -10.38
C HIS A 76 -14.78 -10.53 -11.14
#